data_AF-A0A6I2QST6-F1
#
_entry.id   AF-A0A6I2QST6-F1
#
_cell.length_a   1.000
_cell.length_b   1.000
_cell.length_c   1.000
_cell.angle_alpha   90.00
_cell.angle_beta   90.00
_cell.angle_gamma   90.00
#
_symmetry.space_group_name_H-M   'P 1'
#
loop_
_entity.id
_entity.type
_entity.pdbx_description
1 polymer ?
#
loop_
_entity_poly.entity_id
_entity_poly.type
_entity_poly.pdbx_seq_one_letter_code
_entity_poly.pdbx_strand_id
1 'polypeptide(L)'
;MRDEVNEAVSDDLLDFNFDLIEAEVLSYCNRIDFPTGLMLIVIKMVAEYTQANYYKDKVAKDIAEGKIGKVSSVTRGDTTISYGDNARVTELGSPSFANIDEFLGNYADHIVKYRKIRSL
;
A
#
# COMPACT_ATOMS: atom_id res chain seq x y z
N MET A 1 10.03 -12.98 -5.21
CA MET A 1 9.27 -11.83 -4.67
C MET A 1 7.80 -11.85 -5.08
N ARG A 2 7.42 -11.87 -6.36
CA ARG A 2 5.99 -11.98 -6.75
C ARG A 2 5.38 -13.34 -6.39
N ASP A 3 6.12 -14.44 -6.58
CA ASP A 3 5.64 -15.78 -6.26
C ASP A 3 5.40 -15.99 -4.75
N GLU A 4 6.26 -15.41 -3.90
CA GLU A 4 6.06 -15.40 -2.44
C GLU A 4 4.80 -14.67 -2.00
N VAL A 5 4.41 -13.59 -2.69
CA VAL A 5 3.17 -12.86 -2.37
C VAL A 5 1.96 -13.69 -2.80
N ASN A 6 2.01 -14.29 -3.99
CA ASN A 6 0.92 -15.12 -4.49
C ASN A 6 0.70 -16.39 -3.66
N GLU A 7 1.75 -16.97 -3.07
CA GLU A 7 1.61 -18.13 -2.16
C GLU A 7 1.09 -17.75 -0.77
N ALA A 8 1.31 -16.50 -0.33
CA ALA A 8 0.99 -16.06 1.02
C ALA A 8 -0.34 -15.29 1.14
N VAL A 9 -0.87 -14.78 0.03
CA VAL A 9 -2.16 -14.08 -0.03
C VAL A 9 -3.26 -15.11 -0.27
N SER A 10 -4.22 -15.18 0.63
CA SER A 10 -5.44 -15.98 0.42
C SER A 10 -6.43 -15.25 -0.47
N ASP A 11 -7.24 -16.01 -1.20
CA ASP A 11 -8.33 -15.46 -2.01
C ASP A 11 -9.28 -14.60 -1.15
N ASP A 12 -9.61 -15.05 0.07
CA ASP A 12 -10.45 -14.29 1.02
C ASP A 12 -9.86 -12.90 1.36
N LEU A 13 -8.52 -12.79 1.48
CA LEU A 13 -7.87 -11.52 1.77
C LEU A 13 -7.87 -10.61 0.54
N LEU A 14 -7.70 -11.20 -0.64
CA LEU A 14 -7.74 -10.48 -1.90
C LEU A 14 -9.15 -9.91 -2.15
N ASP A 15 -10.18 -10.71 -1.92
CA ASP A 15 -11.59 -10.30 -2.01
C ASP A 15 -11.90 -9.19 -1.01
N PHE A 16 -11.46 -9.33 0.25
CA PHE A 16 -11.63 -8.26 1.25
C PHE A 16 -10.95 -6.94 0.83
N ASN A 17 -9.72 -7.01 0.33
CA ASN A 17 -9.00 -5.82 -0.14
C ASN A 17 -9.65 -5.22 -1.39
N PHE A 18 -10.23 -6.06 -2.24
CA PHE A 18 -11.00 -5.62 -3.40
C PHE A 18 -12.24 -4.85 -2.96
N ASP A 19 -13.07 -5.41 -2.08
CA ASP A 19 -14.28 -4.78 -1.55
C ASP A 19 -13.97 -3.44 -0.89
N LEU A 20 -12.88 -3.37 -0.12
CA LEU A 20 -12.43 -2.15 0.55
C LEU A 20 -12.07 -1.04 -0.46
N ILE A 21 -11.22 -1.36 -1.44
CA ILE A 21 -10.82 -0.40 -2.47
C ILE A 21 -12.00 -0.03 -3.36
N GLU A 22 -12.89 -0.99 -3.63
CA GLU A 22 -14.09 -0.75 -4.42
C GLU A 22 -14.97 0.31 -3.76
N ALA A 23 -15.29 0.12 -2.48
CA ALA A 23 -16.12 1.05 -1.72
C ALA A 23 -15.53 2.46 -1.71
N GLU A 24 -14.22 2.59 -1.46
CA GLU A 24 -13.54 3.88 -1.38
C GLU A 24 -13.47 4.59 -2.74
N VAL A 25 -13.13 3.87 -3.82
CA VAL A 25 -13.05 4.45 -5.16
C VAL A 25 -14.43 4.87 -5.66
N LEU A 26 -15.46 4.04 -5.45
CA LEU A 26 -16.84 4.37 -5.83
C LEU A 26 -17.35 5.59 -5.05
N SER A 27 -17.07 5.64 -3.75
CA SER A 27 -17.38 6.78 -2.88
C SER A 27 -16.71 8.07 -3.38
N TYR A 28 -15.40 8.03 -3.62
CA TYR A 28 -14.63 9.17 -4.13
C TYR A 28 -15.13 9.67 -5.49
N CYS A 29 -15.38 8.74 -6.41
CA CYS A 29 -15.88 9.05 -7.74
C CYS A 29 -17.39 9.41 -7.75
N ASN A 30 -18.10 9.23 -6.64
CA ASN A 30 -19.57 9.39 -6.56
C ASN A 30 -20.28 8.55 -7.64
N ARG A 31 -19.95 7.26 -7.69
CA ARG A 31 -20.50 6.28 -8.64
C ARG A 31 -20.99 5.03 -7.91
N ILE A 32 -21.78 4.23 -8.63
CA ILE A 32 -22.26 2.92 -8.19
C ILE A 32 -21.72 1.79 -9.09
N ASP A 33 -20.88 2.15 -10.06
CA ASP A 33 -20.44 1.30 -11.16
C ASP A 33 -19.01 1.65 -11.59
N PHE A 34 -18.26 0.64 -12.05
CA PHE A 34 -16.93 0.81 -12.63
C PHE A 34 -16.97 0.84 -14.17
N PRO A 35 -16.67 1.99 -14.80
CA PRO A 35 -16.25 2.00 -16.21
C PRO A 35 -15.06 1.08 -16.42
N THR A 36 -14.93 0.46 -17.59
CA THR A 36 -13.80 -0.43 -17.91
C THR A 36 -12.43 0.21 -17.63
N GLY A 37 -12.27 1.50 -17.92
CA GLY A 37 -11.04 2.24 -17.66
C GLY A 37 -10.78 2.54 -16.17
N LEU A 38 -11.81 2.51 -15.32
CA LEU A 38 -11.67 2.64 -13.87
C LEU A 38 -11.37 1.27 -13.24
N MET A 39 -11.99 0.19 -13.74
CA MET A 39 -11.76 -1.18 -13.29
C MET A 39 -10.28 -1.57 -13.36
N LEU A 40 -9.59 -1.24 -14.46
CA LEU A 40 -8.15 -1.53 -14.57
C LEU A 40 -7.30 -0.80 -13.51
N ILE A 41 -7.70 0.41 -13.14
CA ILE A 41 -7.01 1.18 -12.09
C ILE A 41 -7.27 0.53 -10.73
N VAL A 42 -8.52 0.15 -10.45
CA VAL A 42 -8.90 -0.55 -9.21
C VAL A 42 -8.16 -1.87 -9.05
N ILE A 43 -8.07 -2.70 -10.08
CA ILE A 43 -7.30 -3.96 -10.03
C ILE A 43 -5.83 -3.70 -9.70
N LYS A 44 -5.23 -2.67 -10.32
CA LYS A 44 -3.85 -2.27 -10.02
C LYS A 44 -3.72 -1.81 -8.56
N MET A 45 -4.65 -1.00 -8.08
CA MET A 45 -4.71 -0.53 -6.70
C MET A 45 -4.78 -1.72 -5.72
N VAL A 46 -5.62 -2.71 -5.98
CA VAL A 46 -5.77 -3.91 -5.13
C VAL A 46 -4.48 -4.72 -5.08
N ALA A 47 -3.82 -4.92 -6.22
CA ALA A 47 -2.54 -5.63 -6.28
C ALA A 47 -1.45 -4.90 -5.48
N GLU A 48 -1.31 -3.59 -5.66
CA GLU A 48 -0.31 -2.79 -4.94
C GLU A 48 -0.61 -2.70 -3.44
N TYR A 49 -1.87 -2.53 -3.06
CA TYR A 49 -2.29 -2.46 -1.66
C TYR A 49 -2.05 -3.78 -0.93
N THR A 50 -2.46 -4.89 -1.55
CA THR A 50 -2.25 -6.24 -1.00
C THR A 50 -0.77 -6.56 -0.85
N GLN A 51 0.03 -6.21 -1.87
CA GLN A 51 1.47 -6.39 -1.82
C GLN A 51 2.12 -5.52 -0.72
N ALA A 52 1.72 -4.26 -0.58
CA ALA A 52 2.24 -3.36 0.44
C ALA A 52 1.91 -3.87 1.86
N ASN A 53 0.67 -4.32 2.09
CA ASN A 53 0.27 -4.89 3.37
C ASN A 53 1.04 -6.17 3.71
N TYR A 54 1.22 -7.08 2.75
CA TYR A 54 2.02 -8.29 2.96
C TYR A 54 3.45 -7.97 3.41
N TYR A 55 4.13 -7.03 2.72
CA TYR A 55 5.49 -6.67 3.11
C TYR A 55 5.56 -5.92 4.43
N LYS A 56 4.57 -5.08 4.75
CA LYS A 56 4.45 -4.41 6.05
C LYS A 56 4.36 -5.44 7.19
N ASP A 57 3.52 -6.45 7.03
CA ASP A 57 3.34 -7.51 8.04
C ASP A 57 4.56 -8.43 8.13
N LYS A 58 5.17 -8.79 6.99
CA LYS A 58 6.41 -9.56 6.95
C LYS A 58 7.54 -8.83 7.70
N VAL A 59 7.73 -7.54 7.45
CA VAL A 59 8.73 -6.72 8.16
C VAL A 59 8.42 -6.62 9.65
N ALA A 60 7.15 -6.40 10.03
CA ALA A 60 6.76 -6.33 11.43
C ALA A 60 7.05 -7.65 12.16
N LYS A 61 6.75 -8.79 11.52
CA LYS A 61 7.05 -10.13 12.03
C LYS A 61 8.54 -10.38 12.14
N ASP A 62 9.31 -10.05 11.12
CA ASP A 62 10.77 -10.23 11.13
C ASP A 62 11.46 -9.34 12.19
N ILE A 63 10.92 -8.15 12.48
CA ILE A 63 11.37 -7.32 13.62
C ILE A 63 11.02 -8.00 14.96
N ALA A 64 9.80 -8.50 15.12
CA ALA A 64 9.36 -9.15 16.35
C ALA A 64 10.14 -10.45 16.64
N GLU A 65 10.50 -11.18 15.59
CA GLU A 65 11.32 -12.40 15.65
C GLU A 65 12.83 -12.10 15.72
N GLY A 66 13.24 -10.83 15.74
CA GLY A 66 14.64 -10.42 15.83
C GLY A 66 15.49 -10.74 14.59
N LYS A 67 14.85 -11.09 13.46
CA LYS A 67 15.50 -11.36 12.18
C LYS A 67 15.98 -10.10 11.48
N ILE A 68 15.28 -8.98 11.69
CA ILE A 68 15.68 -7.65 11.24
C ILE A 68 16.08 -6.83 12.47
N GLY A 69 17.38 -6.53 12.58
CA GLY A 69 17.89 -5.64 13.61
C GLY A 69 17.44 -4.19 13.37
N LYS A 70 17.09 -3.46 14.44
CA LYS A 70 16.95 -2.01 14.35
C LYS A 70 18.32 -1.40 14.05
N VAL A 71 18.49 -0.80 12.88
CA VAL A 71 19.70 -0.03 12.55
C VAL A 71 19.58 1.34 13.21
N SER A 72 20.27 1.54 14.34
CA SER A 72 20.27 2.80 15.08
C SER A 72 21.30 3.81 14.54
N SER A 73 22.32 3.35 13.84
CA SER A 73 23.27 4.21 13.14
C SER A 73 24.00 3.47 12.04
N VAL A 74 24.48 4.24 11.06
CA VAL A 74 25.42 3.74 10.04
C VAL A 74 26.67 4.61 10.12
N THR A 75 27.82 3.95 10.30
CA THR A 75 29.14 4.59 10.29
C THR A 75 29.84 4.28 8.97
N ARG A 76 30.28 5.33 8.27
CA ARG A 76 31.12 5.21 7.06
C ARG A 76 32.26 6.22 7.14
N GLY A 77 33.48 5.70 7.30
CA GLY A 77 34.64 6.54 7.60
C GLY A 77 34.44 7.29 8.91
N ASP A 78 34.69 8.60 8.91
CA ASP A 78 34.48 9.47 10.08
C ASP A 78 33.03 10.00 10.20
N THR A 79 32.14 9.65 9.28
CA THR A 79 30.74 10.09 9.32
C THR A 79 29.89 9.03 9.99
N THR A 80 29.21 9.42 11.06
CA THR A 80 28.14 8.62 11.69
C THR A 80 26.80 9.27 11.44
N ILE A 81 25.91 8.56 10.74
CA ILE A 81 24.51 8.95 10.57
C ILE A 81 23.71 8.16 11.61
N SER A 82 23.26 8.85 12.65
CA SER A 82 22.39 8.26 13.68
C SER A 82 20.94 8.42 13.27
N TYR A 83 20.29 7.27 13.15
CA TYR A 83 18.88 7.12 12.89
C TYR A 83 18.22 7.07 14.27
N GLY A 84 17.52 8.14 14.69
CA GLY A 84 16.80 8.14 15.98
C GLY A 84 15.87 6.92 16.10
N ASP A 85 15.37 6.58 17.30
CA ASP A 85 14.64 5.33 17.60
C ASP A 85 13.46 4.97 16.67
N ASN A 86 13.04 5.89 15.80
CA ASN A 86 11.97 5.77 14.82
C ASN A 86 12.43 5.66 13.35
N ALA A 87 13.73 5.67 13.05
CA ALA A 87 14.20 5.62 11.68
C ALA A 87 14.17 4.17 11.15
N ARG A 88 12.98 3.80 10.71
CA ARG A 88 12.75 2.64 9.84
C ARG A 88 13.34 2.97 8.48
N VAL A 89 14.56 2.53 8.22
CA VAL A 89 15.04 2.39 6.83
C VAL A 89 14.23 1.24 6.23
N THR A 90 13.08 1.58 5.65
CA THR A 90 12.34 0.67 4.77
C THR A 90 13.05 0.74 3.42
N GLU A 91 14.15 -0.01 3.30
CA GLU A 91 14.87 -0.23 2.04
C GLU A 91 14.11 -1.14 1.06
N LEU A 92 12.81 -1.38 1.31
CA LEU A 92 11.87 -1.85 0.32
C LEU A 92 10.98 -0.65 -0.01
N GLY A 93 11.04 -0.16 -1.24
CA GLY A 93 10.18 0.92 -1.77
C GLY A 93 8.70 0.54 -1.85
N SER A 94 8.20 -0.21 -0.87
CA SER A 94 6.78 -0.42 -0.60
C SER A 94 6.31 0.78 0.20
N PRO A 95 5.50 1.68 -0.38
CA PRO A 95 4.94 2.79 0.37
C PRO A 95 4.18 2.24 1.58
N SER A 96 4.64 2.59 2.77
CA SER A 96 4.01 2.21 4.02
C SER A 96 2.77 3.06 4.20
N PHE A 97 1.63 2.63 3.67
CA PHE A 97 0.37 3.34 3.88
C PHE A 97 -0.09 3.17 5.33
N ALA A 98 -0.36 4.31 5.98
CA ALA A 98 -0.93 4.31 7.31
C ALA A 98 -2.41 3.91 7.27
N ASN A 99 -3.14 4.32 6.22
CA ASN A 99 -4.55 4.00 5.99
C ASN A 99 -4.92 4.00 4.49
N ILE A 100 -6.14 3.55 4.18
CA ILE A 100 -6.65 3.45 2.79
C ILE A 100 -6.83 4.81 2.12
N ASP A 101 -7.14 5.85 2.88
CA ASP A 101 -7.33 7.22 2.37
C ASP A 101 -6.04 7.80 1.78
N GLU A 102 -4.92 7.60 2.47
CA GLU A 102 -3.59 8.00 1.99
C GLU A 102 -3.22 7.22 0.71
N PHE A 103 -3.53 5.92 0.67
CA PHE A 103 -3.34 5.10 -0.52
C PHE A 103 -4.15 5.61 -1.72
N LEU A 104 -5.43 5.93 -1.49
CA LEU A 104 -6.32 6.50 -2.50
C LEU A 104 -5.79 7.83 -3.04
N GLY A 105 -5.18 8.66 -2.17
CA GLY A 105 -4.55 9.92 -2.53
C GLY A 105 -3.52 9.80 -3.65
N ASN A 106 -2.73 8.73 -3.68
CA ASN A 106 -1.75 8.47 -4.76
C ASN A 106 -2.40 8.22 -6.13
N TYR A 107 -3.67 7.82 -6.13
CA TYR A 107 -4.43 7.51 -7.33
C TYR A 107 -5.41 8.61 -7.73
N ALA A 108 -5.53 9.68 -6.92
CA ALA A 108 -6.51 10.74 -7.10
C ALA A 108 -6.50 11.31 -8.53
N ASP A 109 -5.32 11.66 -9.07
CA ASP A 109 -5.18 12.21 -10.43
C ASP A 109 -5.61 11.22 -11.53
N HIS A 110 -5.48 9.92 -11.26
CA HIS A 110 -5.87 8.87 -12.21
C HIS A 110 -7.37 8.58 -12.19
N ILE A 111 -8.02 8.71 -11.03
CA ILE A 111 -9.44 8.37 -10.83
C ILE A 111 -10.38 9.58 -10.91
N VAL A 112 -9.89 10.80 -10.67
CA VAL A 112 -10.71 12.03 -10.65
C VAL A 112 -11.48 12.26 -11.95
N LYS A 113 -10.91 11.86 -13.10
CA LYS A 113 -11.57 11.95 -14.41
C LYS A 113 -12.85 11.13 -14.54
N TYR A 114 -13.05 10.14 -13.66
CA TYR A 114 -14.27 9.33 -13.61
C TYR A 114 -15.30 9.85 -12.61
N ARG A 115 -14.96 10.90 -11.85
CA ARG A 115 -15.83 11.47 -10.82
C ARG A 115 -17.06 12.10 -11.46
N LYS A 116 -18.26 11.66 -11.04
CA LYS A 116 -19.53 12.30 -11.44
C LYS A 116 -19.74 13.54 -10.58
N ILE A 117 -19.41 14.71 -11.15
CA ILE A 117 -19.80 15.99 -10.56
C ILE A 117 -21.32 16.06 -10.69
N ARG A 118 -22.05 16.18 -9.57
CA ARG A 118 -23.48 16.50 -9.61
C ARG A 118 -23.61 17.80 -10.37
N SER A 119 -24.26 17.78 -11.55
CA SER A 119 -24.83 19.01 -12.07
C SER A 119 -25.88 19.43 -11.04
N LEU A 120 -25.73 20.65 -10.54
CA LEU A 120 -26.81 21.36 -9.87
C LEU A 120 -28.00 21.50 -10.82
#